data_AF-A0A431QT46-F1
#
_entry.id   AF-A0A431QT46-F1
#
_cell.length_a   1.000
_cell.length_b   1.000
_cell.length_c   1.000
_cell.angle_alpha   90.00
_cell.angle_beta   90.00
_cell.angle_gamma   90.00
#
_symmetry.space_group_name_H-M   'P 1'
#
loop_
_entity.id
_entity.type
_entity.pdbx_description
1 polymer ?
#
loop_
_entity_poly.entity_id
_entity_poly.type
_entity_poly.pdbx_seq_one_letter_code
_entity_poly.pdbx_strand_id
1 'polypeptide(L)'
;SFTTALDHYDHMAGLWIVGEDMPREENRITLHKDEKDEHGMPIADVHFDDHPNDEAMRNHAYKQGQTLYAAVGATRTFPTPPYPSTHNLGTNRMSEKPEDGVVNKHGQSHDIKNLFVSDGSQFTSGAAENPTLTIVTLAIRQADYIAAQMSAKTI
;
A
#
# COMPACT_ATOMS: atom_id res chain seq x y z
N SER A 1 -20.23 17.81 22.00
CA SER A 1 -19.51 16.70 22.65
C SER A 1 -19.45 15.49 21.71
N PHE A 2 -18.98 14.32 22.16
CA PHE A 2 -19.16 13.06 21.44
C PHE A 2 -20.65 12.68 21.36
N THR A 3 -21.39 12.84 22.47
CA THR A 3 -22.84 12.59 22.55
C THR A 3 -23.61 13.37 21.49
N THR A 4 -23.37 14.68 21.36
CA THR A 4 -24.05 15.49 20.33
C THR A 4 -23.68 15.11 18.90
N ALA A 5 -22.54 14.43 18.68
CA ALA A 5 -22.21 13.91 17.35
C ALA A 5 -22.99 12.62 17.06
N LEU A 6 -23.22 11.78 18.06
CA LEU A 6 -24.06 10.58 17.95
C LEU A 6 -25.54 10.94 17.77
N ASP A 7 -26.02 12.00 18.42
CA ASP A 7 -27.41 12.49 18.27
C ASP A 7 -27.74 12.90 16.82
N HIS A 8 -26.72 13.16 15.99
CA HIS A 8 -26.85 13.53 14.57
C HIS A 8 -26.20 12.50 13.63
N TYR A 9 -26.05 11.25 14.07
CA TYR A 9 -25.37 10.21 13.29
C TYR A 9 -26.02 9.93 11.93
N ASP A 10 -27.34 10.01 11.83
CA ASP A 10 -28.13 9.88 10.60
C ASP A 10 -27.92 11.05 9.61
N HIS A 11 -27.27 12.13 10.04
CA HIS A 11 -26.85 13.26 9.23
C HIS A 11 -25.32 13.37 9.10
N MET A 12 -24.60 12.28 9.38
CA MET A 12 -23.15 12.22 9.26
C MET A 12 -22.74 11.59 7.93
N ALA A 13 -21.81 12.25 7.25
CA ALA A 13 -21.17 11.72 6.05
C ALA A 13 -19.68 11.44 6.34
N GLY A 14 -19.18 10.34 5.76
CA GLY A 14 -17.76 9.96 5.81
C GLY A 14 -17.06 10.32 4.51
N LEU A 15 -15.89 10.94 4.61
CA LEU A 15 -14.97 11.11 3.49
C LEU A 15 -13.69 10.35 3.82
N TRP A 16 -13.41 9.32 3.03
CA TRP A 16 -12.13 8.63 3.08
C TRP A 16 -11.20 9.26 2.04
N ILE A 17 -10.04 9.73 2.46
CA ILE A 17 -9.06 10.32 1.56
C ILE A 17 -7.88 9.37 1.47
N VAL A 18 -7.61 8.91 0.26
CA VAL A 18 -6.45 8.07 -0.06
C VAL A 18 -5.45 8.94 -0.80
N GLY A 19 -4.21 8.89 -0.35
CA GLY A 19 -3.07 9.52 -1.02
C GLY A 19 -1.97 8.49 -1.25
N GLU A 20 -0.87 8.95 -1.81
CA GLU A 20 0.31 8.15 -2.04
C GLU A 20 1.37 8.42 -0.97
N ASP A 21 1.90 7.34 -0.38
CA ASP A 21 3.13 7.41 0.42
C ASP A 21 4.32 7.25 -0.52
N MET A 22 5.26 8.20 -0.47
CA MET A 22 6.44 8.14 -1.32
C MET A 22 7.33 6.94 -0.94
N PRO A 23 7.84 6.18 -1.91
CA PRO A 23 8.82 5.12 -1.64
C PRO A 23 10.07 5.69 -0.99
N ARG A 24 10.48 5.08 0.12
CA ARG A 24 11.71 5.42 0.85
C ARG A 24 12.54 4.17 1.05
N GLU A 25 13.86 4.28 0.89
CA GLU A 25 14.77 3.17 1.13
C GLU A 25 14.79 2.77 2.61
N GLU A 26 14.62 3.73 3.51
CA GLU A 26 14.62 3.48 4.95
C GLU A 26 13.38 2.71 5.40
N ASN A 27 12.23 2.96 4.77
CA ASN A 27 10.96 2.30 5.07
C ASN A 27 11.03 0.84 4.63
N ARG A 28 10.94 -0.07 5.60
CA ARG A 28 11.21 -1.50 5.36
C ARG A 28 10.50 -2.39 6.36
N ILE A 29 10.30 -3.63 5.94
CA ILE A 29 9.93 -4.73 6.82
C ILE A 29 11.15 -5.63 6.94
N THR A 30 11.53 -5.93 8.18
CA THR A 30 12.58 -6.90 8.50
C THR A 30 12.02 -8.00 9.38
N LEU A 31 12.79 -9.08 9.56
CA LEU A 31 12.42 -10.15 10.48
C LEU A 31 13.03 -9.86 11.85
N HIS A 32 12.22 -9.95 12.90
CA HIS A 32 12.68 -9.82 14.26
C HIS A 32 13.68 -10.94 14.60
N LYS A 33 14.73 -10.62 15.37
CA LYS A 33 15.85 -11.56 15.62
C LYS A 33 15.46 -12.71 16.54
N ASP A 34 14.73 -12.40 17.61
CA ASP A 34 14.48 -13.34 18.71
C ASP A 34 13.00 -13.73 18.85
N GLU A 35 12.09 -12.75 18.75
CA GLU A 35 10.65 -12.97 18.80
C GLU A 35 10.11 -13.71 17.58
N LYS A 36 9.19 -14.62 17.86
CA LYS A 36 8.54 -15.51 16.90
C LYS A 36 7.04 -15.54 17.14
N ASP A 37 6.28 -15.77 16.07
CA ASP A 37 4.84 -16.00 16.15
C ASP A 37 4.51 -17.38 16.74
N GLU A 38 3.21 -17.66 16.85
CA GLU A 38 2.70 -18.94 17.36
C GLU A 38 3.08 -20.16 16.49
N HIS A 39 3.55 -19.93 15.27
CA HIS A 39 4.02 -20.96 14.34
C HIS A 39 5.55 -21.09 14.32
N GLY A 40 6.27 -20.32 15.15
CA GLY A 40 7.73 -20.38 15.27
C GLY A 40 8.47 -19.60 14.18
N MET A 41 7.77 -18.78 13.38
CA MET A 41 8.35 -17.90 12.38
C MET A 41 8.75 -16.56 13.01
N PRO A 42 9.89 -15.95 12.63
CA PRO A 42 10.23 -14.61 13.07
C PRO A 42 9.10 -13.61 12.77
N ILE A 43 8.70 -12.80 13.76
CA ILE A 43 7.68 -11.76 13.53
C ILE A 43 8.24 -10.64 12.65
N ALA A 44 7.34 -9.89 12.01
CA ALA A 44 7.71 -8.71 11.23
C ALA A 44 8.08 -7.53 12.15
N ASP A 45 9.25 -6.93 11.92
CA ASP A 45 9.65 -5.63 12.45
C ASP A 45 9.46 -4.59 11.33
N VAL A 46 8.48 -3.71 11.52
CA VAL A 46 8.05 -2.73 10.52
C VAL A 46 8.57 -1.36 10.91
N HIS A 47 9.45 -0.81 10.07
CA HIS A 47 9.93 0.55 10.20
C HIS A 47 9.31 1.41 9.08
N PHE A 48 8.61 2.46 9.46
CA PHE A 48 7.95 3.38 8.55
C PHE A 48 7.98 4.80 9.11
N ASP A 49 8.52 5.72 8.30
CA ASP A 49 8.50 7.15 8.54
C ASP A 49 7.83 7.86 7.35
N ASP A 50 7.00 8.86 7.63
CA ASP A 50 6.38 9.71 6.60
C ASP A 50 7.46 10.44 5.78
N HIS A 51 7.30 10.51 4.47
CA HIS A 51 8.00 11.48 3.63
C HIS A 51 7.40 12.88 3.81
N PRO A 52 8.18 13.98 3.71
CA PRO A 52 7.63 15.34 3.80
C PRO A 52 6.49 15.64 2.80
N ASN A 53 6.50 14.96 1.65
CA ASN A 53 5.40 15.04 0.68
C ASN A 53 4.11 14.37 1.19
N ASP A 54 4.22 13.28 1.94
CA ASP A 54 3.08 12.53 2.47
C ASP A 54 2.34 13.42 3.48
N GLU A 55 3.09 14.09 4.36
CA GLU A 55 2.56 15.10 5.29
C GLU A 55 1.93 16.29 4.55
N ALA A 56 2.62 16.84 3.54
CA ALA A 56 2.13 17.99 2.78
C ALA A 56 0.83 17.66 2.03
N MET A 57 0.79 16.50 1.36
CA MET A 57 -0.37 15.99 0.65
C MET A 57 -1.54 15.73 1.61
N ARG A 58 -1.29 15.09 2.75
CA ARG A 58 -2.31 14.81 3.77
C ARG A 58 -2.91 16.08 4.36
N ASN A 59 -2.09 17.08 4.67
CA ASN A 59 -2.54 18.38 5.14
C ASN A 59 -3.37 19.11 4.08
N HIS A 60 -2.96 19.04 2.81
CA HIS A 60 -3.74 19.58 1.69
C HIS A 60 -5.09 18.88 1.57
N ALA A 61 -5.11 17.55 1.59
CA ALA A 61 -6.30 16.72 1.54
C ALA A 61 -7.31 17.07 2.65
N TYR A 62 -6.86 17.21 3.90
CA TYR A 62 -7.75 17.62 4.99
C TYR A 62 -8.36 19.00 4.77
N LYS A 63 -7.57 19.97 4.27
CA LYS A 63 -8.08 21.30 3.94
C LYS A 63 -9.15 21.24 2.83
N GLN A 64 -8.92 20.45 1.78
CA GLN A 64 -9.90 20.30 0.71
C GLN A 64 -11.16 19.58 1.19
N GLY A 65 -11.04 18.51 1.98
CA GLY A 65 -12.17 17.78 2.54
C GLY A 65 -13.04 18.67 3.43
N GLN A 66 -12.45 19.52 4.26
CA GLN A 66 -13.18 20.50 5.06
C GLN A 66 -13.87 21.55 4.19
N THR A 67 -13.21 22.03 3.14
CA THR A 67 -13.79 23.00 2.19
C THR A 67 -15.00 22.40 1.46
N LEU A 68 -14.89 21.15 1.00
CA LEU A 68 -15.97 20.39 0.38
C LEU A 68 -17.17 20.27 1.33
N TYR A 69 -16.92 19.84 2.58
CA TYR A 69 -18.00 19.68 3.56
C TYR A 69 -18.67 21.01 3.93
N ALA A 70 -17.91 22.09 4.06
CA ALA A 70 -18.47 23.42 4.28
C ALA A 70 -19.40 23.85 3.13
N ALA A 71 -19.02 23.56 1.87
CA ALA A 71 -19.82 23.90 0.70
C ALA A 71 -21.17 23.18 0.64
N VAL A 72 -21.27 21.98 1.23
CA VAL A 72 -22.52 21.20 1.31
C VAL A 72 -23.27 21.43 2.63
N GLY A 73 -22.87 22.44 3.43
CA GLY A 73 -23.58 22.86 4.63
C GLY A 73 -23.25 22.06 5.89
N ALA A 74 -22.09 21.38 5.96
CA ALA A 74 -21.68 20.70 7.18
C ALA A 74 -21.54 21.68 8.35
N THR A 75 -22.22 21.40 9.45
CA THR A 75 -22.19 22.22 10.68
C THR A 75 -20.95 21.94 11.53
N ARG A 76 -20.31 20.78 11.33
CA ARG A 76 -19.12 20.33 12.06
C ARG A 76 -18.34 19.33 11.21
N THR A 77 -17.01 19.42 11.25
CA THR A 77 -16.09 18.46 10.63
C THR A 77 -15.16 17.85 11.68
N PHE A 78 -14.83 16.57 11.53
CA PHE A 78 -13.98 15.84 12.45
C PHE A 78 -12.81 15.22 11.66
N PRO A 79 -11.63 15.86 11.63
CA PRO A 79 -10.45 15.21 11.07
C PRO A 79 -10.06 14.05 11.98
N THR A 80 -9.89 12.87 11.40
CA THR A 80 -9.35 11.69 12.08
C THR A 80 -7.85 11.64 11.86
N PRO A 81 -7.05 11.12 12.81
CA PRO A 81 -5.64 10.85 12.54
C PRO A 81 -5.50 9.84 11.40
N PRO A 82 -4.30 9.75 10.76
CA PRO A 82 -4.02 8.68 9.82
C PRO A 82 -4.37 7.31 10.43
N TYR A 83 -5.12 6.52 9.69
CA TYR A 83 -5.39 5.14 10.06
C TYR A 83 -4.23 4.24 9.63
N PRO A 84 -3.98 3.12 10.33
CA PRO A 84 -3.07 2.10 9.85
C PRO A 84 -3.50 1.66 8.44
N SER A 85 -2.57 1.72 7.47
CA SER A 85 -2.88 1.37 6.08
C SER A 85 -3.17 -0.13 5.95
N THR A 86 -4.21 -0.46 5.20
CA THR A 86 -4.52 -1.84 4.77
C THR A 86 -3.89 -2.15 3.40
N HIS A 87 -3.28 -1.17 2.73
CA HIS A 87 -2.60 -1.33 1.45
C HIS A 87 -1.08 -1.44 1.68
N ASN A 88 -0.62 -2.62 2.08
CA ASN A 88 0.81 -2.90 2.20
C ASN A 88 1.40 -3.16 0.82
N LEU A 89 2.29 -2.27 0.36
CA LEU A 89 2.81 -2.24 -1.00
C LEU A 89 4.34 -2.14 -1.02
N GLY A 90 4.96 -2.55 -2.12
CA GLY A 90 6.39 -2.29 -2.42
C GLY A 90 7.44 -3.11 -1.68
N THR A 91 7.06 -4.06 -0.83
CA THR A 91 8.01 -4.87 -0.03
C THR A 91 8.87 -5.83 -0.84
N ASN A 92 8.46 -6.18 -2.07
CA ASN A 92 9.22 -6.95 -3.06
C ASN A 92 9.09 -6.29 -4.44
N ARG A 93 9.35 -4.98 -4.49
CA ARG A 93 9.01 -4.13 -5.65
C ARG A 93 9.61 -4.65 -6.97
N MET A 94 8.87 -4.41 -8.05
CA MET A 94 9.39 -4.56 -9.40
C MET A 94 10.56 -3.62 -9.66
N SER A 95 11.52 -4.05 -10.46
CA SER A 95 12.60 -3.21 -10.97
C SER A 95 13.08 -3.68 -12.33
N GLU A 96 13.72 -2.78 -13.07
CA GLU A 96 14.42 -3.15 -14.31
C GLU A 96 15.70 -3.94 -13.99
N LYS A 97 16.43 -3.53 -12.95
CA LYS A 97 17.70 -4.14 -12.54
C LYS A 97 17.61 -4.81 -11.17
N PRO A 98 18.36 -5.90 -10.93
CA PRO A 98 18.37 -6.62 -9.65
C PRO A 98 18.80 -5.77 -8.44
N GLU A 99 19.69 -4.81 -8.63
CA GLU A 99 20.15 -3.93 -7.54
C GLU A 99 19.07 -2.95 -7.05
N ASP A 100 18.04 -2.71 -7.86
CA ASP A 100 17.02 -1.69 -7.60
C ASP A 100 15.69 -2.28 -7.06
N GLY A 101 15.56 -3.61 -6.95
CA GLY A 101 14.31 -4.27 -6.53
C GLY A 101 14.42 -5.80 -6.52
N VAL A 102 13.32 -6.48 -6.18
CA VAL A 102 13.33 -7.93 -5.90
C VAL A 102 12.91 -8.76 -7.11
N VAL A 103 11.97 -8.23 -7.89
CA VAL A 103 11.38 -8.94 -9.03
C VAL A 103 11.46 -8.11 -10.30
N ASN A 104 11.51 -8.77 -11.45
CA ASN A 104 11.42 -8.09 -12.74
C ASN A 104 9.97 -7.69 -13.06
N LYS A 105 9.75 -7.11 -14.25
CA LYS A 105 8.41 -6.70 -14.72
C LYS A 105 7.35 -7.82 -14.80
N HIS A 106 7.72 -9.09 -14.71
CA HIS A 106 6.78 -10.22 -14.69
C HIS A 106 6.52 -10.74 -13.27
N GLY A 107 7.05 -10.06 -12.24
CA GLY A 107 6.97 -10.54 -10.86
C GLY A 107 7.86 -11.76 -10.59
N GLN A 108 8.76 -12.08 -11.51
CA GLN A 108 9.75 -13.14 -11.36
C GLN A 108 10.93 -12.62 -10.54
N SER A 109 11.41 -13.40 -9.56
CA SER A 109 12.62 -13.08 -8.81
C SER A 109 13.81 -12.87 -9.76
N HIS A 110 14.62 -11.84 -9.48
CA HIS A 110 15.88 -11.65 -10.19
C HIS A 110 16.90 -12.77 -9.89
N ASP A 111 16.81 -13.40 -8.71
CA ASP A 111 17.77 -14.40 -8.25
C ASP A 111 17.39 -15.85 -8.61
N ILE A 112 16.08 -16.16 -8.61
CA ILE A 112 15.58 -17.54 -8.74
C ILE A 112 14.61 -17.63 -9.92
N LYS A 113 15.02 -18.34 -10.98
CA LYS A 113 14.30 -18.40 -12.26
C LYS A 113 12.84 -18.89 -12.16
N ASN A 114 12.54 -19.82 -11.28
CA ASN A 114 11.20 -20.39 -11.13
C ASN A 114 10.45 -19.86 -9.89
N LEU A 115 10.90 -18.75 -9.30
CA LEU A 115 10.23 -18.10 -8.18
C LEU A 115 9.52 -16.83 -8.65
N PHE A 116 8.26 -16.69 -8.25
CA PHE A 116 7.39 -15.58 -8.58
C PHE A 116 6.69 -15.06 -7.32
N VAL A 117 6.58 -13.74 -7.20
CA VAL A 117 5.77 -13.05 -6.18
C VAL A 117 4.51 -12.54 -6.87
N SER A 118 3.34 -12.50 -6.21
CA SER A 118 2.07 -12.12 -6.86
C SER A 118 1.11 -11.42 -5.90
N ASP A 119 1.46 -10.21 -5.46
CA ASP A 119 0.62 -9.38 -4.60
C ASP A 119 1.00 -7.89 -4.73
N GLY A 120 0.52 -7.05 -3.80
CA GLY A 120 0.83 -5.61 -3.75
C GLY A 120 2.30 -5.27 -3.50
N SER A 121 3.11 -6.22 -3.03
CA SER A 121 4.54 -6.01 -2.80
C SER A 121 5.31 -5.68 -4.07
N GLN A 122 4.77 -6.03 -5.25
CA GLN A 122 5.37 -5.73 -6.55
C GLN A 122 5.35 -4.24 -6.93
N PHE A 123 4.54 -3.42 -6.27
CA PHE A 123 4.33 -2.03 -6.66
C PHE A 123 5.60 -1.21 -6.43
N THR A 124 5.92 -0.31 -7.35
CA THR A 124 7.06 0.61 -7.20
C THR A 124 6.69 1.91 -6.49
N SER A 125 5.39 2.14 -6.27
CA SER A 125 4.85 3.30 -5.55
C SER A 125 3.49 2.96 -4.95
N GLY A 126 3.08 3.71 -3.91
CA GLY A 126 1.81 3.49 -3.21
C GLY A 126 0.57 3.75 -4.07
N ALA A 127 0.67 4.65 -5.06
CA ALA A 127 -0.48 5.23 -5.77
C ALA A 127 -1.50 5.85 -4.81
N ALA A 128 -2.60 6.41 -5.34
CA ALA A 128 -3.67 7.03 -4.54
C ALA A 128 -4.98 6.23 -4.57
N GLU A 129 -4.98 5.04 -5.17
CA GLU A 129 -6.18 4.25 -5.43
C GLU A 129 -6.06 2.84 -4.86
N ASN A 130 -7.20 2.15 -4.73
CA ASN A 130 -7.23 0.77 -4.23
C ASN A 130 -6.44 -0.19 -5.16
N PRO A 131 -5.44 -0.93 -4.64
CA PRO A 131 -4.45 -1.61 -5.48
C PRO A 131 -4.96 -2.93 -6.08
N THR A 132 -6.04 -3.50 -5.58
CA THR A 132 -6.45 -4.88 -5.90
C THR A 132 -6.65 -5.12 -7.40
N LEU A 133 -7.26 -4.17 -8.13
CA LEU A 133 -7.46 -4.34 -9.57
C LEU A 133 -6.12 -4.38 -10.34
N THR A 134 -5.16 -3.55 -9.92
CA THR A 134 -3.81 -3.56 -10.48
C THR A 134 -3.08 -4.85 -10.10
N ILE A 135 -3.21 -5.36 -8.87
CA ILE A 135 -2.67 -6.67 -8.46
C ILE A 135 -3.19 -7.78 -9.37
N VAL A 136 -4.51 -7.83 -9.62
CA VAL A 136 -5.13 -8.82 -10.52
C VAL A 136 -4.58 -8.70 -11.94
N THR A 137 -4.41 -7.47 -12.44
CA THR A 137 -3.85 -7.22 -13.77
C THR A 137 -2.41 -7.74 -13.89
N LEU A 138 -1.59 -7.50 -12.86
CA LEU A 138 -0.21 -7.99 -12.80
C LEU A 138 -0.16 -9.52 -12.71
N ALA A 139 -1.05 -10.12 -11.91
CA ALA A 139 -1.16 -11.58 -11.78
C ALA A 139 -1.54 -12.26 -13.10
N ILE A 140 -2.47 -11.69 -13.87
CA ILE A 140 -2.85 -12.20 -15.21
C ILE A 140 -1.63 -12.13 -16.15
N ARG A 141 -0.95 -10.97 -16.21
CA ARG A 141 0.27 -10.81 -17.02
C ARG A 141 1.37 -11.80 -16.63
N GLN A 142 1.52 -12.07 -15.34
CA GLN A 142 2.48 -13.03 -14.81
C GLN A 142 2.09 -14.47 -15.20
N ALA A 143 0.82 -14.83 -15.12
CA ALA A 143 0.34 -16.17 -15.51
C ALA A 143 0.64 -16.47 -16.99
N ASP A 144 0.39 -15.52 -17.89
CA ASP A 144 0.72 -15.65 -19.32
C ASP A 144 2.22 -15.87 -19.53
N TYR A 145 3.06 -15.12 -18.79
CA TYR A 145 4.51 -15.26 -18.85
C TYR A 145 4.97 -16.62 -18.33
N ILE A 146 4.46 -17.07 -17.17
CA ILE A 146 4.75 -18.39 -16.60
C ILE A 146 4.39 -19.49 -17.61
N ALA A 147 3.19 -19.43 -18.20
CA ALA A 147 2.73 -20.41 -19.17
C ALA A 147 3.66 -20.48 -20.40
N ALA A 148 4.10 -19.32 -20.90
CA ALA A 148 5.05 -19.25 -22.01
C ALA A 148 6.43 -19.83 -21.64
N GLN A 149 6.97 -19.49 -20.47
CA GLN A 149 8.27 -19.99 -20.01
C GLN A 149 8.23 -21.52 -19.74
N MET A 150 7.17 -22.03 -19.12
CA MET A 150 6.97 -23.47 -18.91
C MET A 150 6.86 -24.23 -20.24
N SER A 151 6.11 -23.69 -21.20
CA SER A 151 5.97 -24.29 -22.54
C SER A 151 7.32 -24.35 -23.27
N ALA A 152 8.16 -23.32 -23.09
CA ALA A 152 9.51 -23.26 -23.63
C ALA A 152 10.55 -24.04 -22.79
N LYS A 153 10.16 -24.58 -21.63
CA LYS A 153 11.05 -25.24 -20.65
C LYS A 153 12.21 -24.36 -20.20
N THR A 154 11.97 -23.06 -20.07
CA THR A 154 12.95 -22.07 -19.59
C THR A 154 12.83 -21.77 -18.10
N ILE A 155 11.75 -22.27 -17.48
CA ILE A 155 11.56 -22.42 -16.02
C ILE A 155 11.03 -23.81 -15.71
#